data_AF-A0A2K0TAD4-F1
#
_entry.id   AF-A0A2K0TAD4-F1
#
_cell.length_a   1.000
_cell.length_b   1.000
_cell.length_c   1.000
_cell.angle_alpha   90.00
_cell.angle_beta   90.00
_cell.angle_gamma   90.00
#
_symmetry.space_group_name_H-M   'P 1'
#
loop_
_entity.id
_entity.type
_entity.pdbx_description
1 polymer ?
#
loop_
_entity_poly.entity_id
_entity_poly.type
_entity_poly.pdbx_seq_one_letter_code
_entity_poly.pdbx_strand_id
1 'polypeptide(L)'
;MVGVPGKYKGCETCRRRRVKCSNERPFCQNCISSGRTCEGYERERVFITGTPENKGRVASHPKKTTPSRKPKASPSPSVKADELESGSSSIMSSPQLFQPLGPLTSAWDDYIRLSSGGPGATEFPALITALQTSLHNVARHEVLIGGESGGDGAIAASLSALQFPPYAAAELLLVADDAFGMNAQCFVRQKATNAEHDSTESYCAFLFEMSIALLSRHDTFLRMPEWTTIPWEQHPKSPLDELFDIVLQLPALLEQMDRIVHLQATLARRTQAQELLHHCLIVETQFRQWLQGAYRGADEHSFPYWAEELRSPGGAIPFANAYAFKDGLTGLMFVYYWMAMIPFHQCIETIHMAIFEPVVDAYPQVWPELPSSLQIDPTHYQDGRELAANICRGLDSALESTVQPDMLLGPMTVAMNFYRDINVTSQDGVLEILWLDGFKKRLWAKAQAVTSVLQAHTWSEVAKF
;
A
#
# COMPACT_ATOMS: atom_id res chain seq x y z
N MET A 1 -51.24 7.96 -30.83
CA MET A 1 -49.86 8.03 -30.28
C MET A 1 -49.94 8.55 -28.86
N VAL A 2 -49.87 7.68 -27.86
CA VAL A 2 -49.82 8.07 -26.44
C VAL A 2 -48.35 8.19 -26.03
N GLY A 3 -47.95 9.37 -25.55
CA GLY A 3 -46.57 9.74 -25.28
C GLY A 3 -45.89 8.83 -24.25
N VAL A 4 -44.70 8.34 -24.61
CA VAL A 4 -43.83 7.60 -23.69
C VAL A 4 -43.46 8.52 -22.52
N PRO A 5 -43.80 8.17 -21.26
CA PRO A 5 -43.51 9.02 -20.11
C PRO A 5 -41.99 9.24 -19.99
N GLY A 6 -41.59 10.50 -19.92
CA GLY A 6 -40.19 10.91 -19.91
C GLY A 6 -39.38 10.25 -18.79
N LYS A 7 -38.18 9.77 -19.16
CA LYS A 7 -37.17 9.18 -18.28
C LYS A 7 -36.92 10.13 -17.09
N TYR A 8 -37.23 9.69 -15.85
CA TYR A 8 -37.01 10.46 -14.61
C TYR A 8 -35.59 11.04 -14.59
N LYS A 9 -35.41 12.35 -14.47
CA LYS A 9 -34.11 13.06 -14.60
C LYS A 9 -33.39 13.35 -13.27
N GLY A 10 -33.92 12.88 -12.14
CA GLY A 10 -33.33 13.16 -10.82
C GLY A 10 -32.09 12.33 -10.49
N CYS A 11 -31.39 12.72 -9.43
CA CYS A 11 -30.22 12.01 -8.89
C CYS A 11 -30.60 10.61 -8.36
N GLU A 12 -29.63 9.72 -8.25
CA GLU A 12 -29.88 8.33 -7.89
C GLU A 12 -30.39 8.19 -6.44
N THR A 13 -29.93 9.05 -5.53
CA THR A 13 -30.43 9.13 -4.15
C THR A 13 -31.92 9.49 -4.09
N CYS A 14 -32.37 10.52 -4.81
CA CYS A 14 -33.78 10.91 -4.85
C CYS A 14 -34.65 9.85 -5.54
N ARG A 15 -34.11 9.17 -6.57
CA ARG A 15 -34.78 8.08 -7.27
C ARG A 15 -35.01 6.88 -6.36
N ARG A 16 -33.97 6.44 -5.62
CA ARG A 16 -34.05 5.35 -4.64
C ARG A 16 -35.06 5.66 -3.54
N ARG A 17 -35.09 6.92 -3.10
CA ARG A 17 -36.07 7.45 -2.15
C ARG A 17 -37.47 7.66 -2.72
N ARG A 18 -37.65 7.58 -4.05
CA ARG A 18 -38.90 7.88 -4.76
C ARG A 18 -39.46 9.27 -4.44
N VAL A 19 -38.58 10.26 -4.28
CA VAL A 19 -38.94 11.67 -4.05
C VAL A 19 -38.61 12.53 -5.26
N LYS A 20 -39.21 13.72 -5.36
CA LYS A 20 -38.90 14.68 -6.42
C LYS A 20 -37.49 15.25 -6.20
N CYS A 21 -36.65 15.16 -7.22
CA CYS A 21 -35.31 15.75 -7.22
C CYS A 21 -35.38 17.23 -7.60
N SER A 22 -34.57 18.07 -6.96
CA SER A 22 -34.43 19.50 -7.30
C SER A 22 -33.59 19.76 -8.54
N ASN A 23 -32.85 18.74 -9.02
CA ASN A 23 -32.09 18.74 -10.29
C ASN A 23 -30.91 19.73 -10.38
N GLU A 24 -30.47 20.35 -9.28
CA GLU A 24 -29.20 21.10 -9.30
C GLU A 24 -28.00 20.17 -9.42
N ARG A 25 -26.98 20.62 -10.15
CA ARG A 25 -25.70 19.91 -10.34
C ARG A 25 -24.57 20.71 -9.69
N PRO A 26 -23.58 20.07 -9.04
CA PRO A 26 -23.34 18.61 -9.00
C PRO A 26 -24.24 17.84 -8.02
N PHE A 27 -24.82 18.49 -7.01
CA PHE A 27 -25.65 17.87 -5.98
C PHE A 27 -27.03 18.53 -5.88
N CYS A 28 -28.06 17.74 -5.60
CA CYS A 28 -29.41 18.27 -5.45
C CYS A 28 -29.66 18.79 -4.03
N GLN A 29 -30.29 19.96 -3.92
CA GLN A 29 -30.67 20.57 -2.64
C GLN A 29 -31.52 19.66 -1.75
N ASN A 30 -32.39 18.83 -2.34
CA ASN A 30 -33.25 17.94 -1.57
C ASN A 30 -32.50 16.80 -0.85
N CYS A 31 -31.28 16.47 -1.30
CA CYS A 31 -30.41 15.55 -0.59
C CYS A 31 -29.62 16.28 0.50
N ILE A 32 -29.04 17.44 0.17
CA ILE A 32 -28.28 18.30 1.08
C ILE A 32 -29.12 18.72 2.30
N SER A 33 -30.31 19.29 2.06
CA SER A 33 -31.22 19.74 3.13
C SER A 33 -31.72 18.60 4.01
N SER A 34 -31.68 17.37 3.50
CA SER A 34 -32.08 16.17 4.23
C SER A 34 -30.92 15.45 4.93
N GLY A 35 -29.72 16.04 4.92
CA GLY A 35 -28.50 15.49 5.52
C GLY A 35 -27.98 14.24 4.83
N ARG A 36 -28.23 14.07 3.52
CA ARG A 36 -27.84 12.87 2.76
C ARG A 36 -26.88 13.21 1.64
N THR A 37 -25.87 12.37 1.45
CA THR A 37 -24.97 12.43 0.31
C THR A 37 -25.73 12.20 -1.00
N CYS A 38 -25.60 13.15 -1.94
CA CYS A 38 -26.21 13.05 -3.25
C CYS A 38 -25.28 12.28 -4.20
N GLU A 39 -25.67 11.07 -4.58
CA GLU A 39 -24.89 10.13 -5.42
C GLU A 39 -24.83 10.54 -6.92
N GLY A 40 -25.14 11.81 -7.23
CA GLY A 40 -25.08 12.35 -8.58
C GLY A 40 -26.17 11.85 -9.54
N TYR A 41 -26.01 12.21 -10.82
CA TYR A 41 -26.99 12.00 -11.90
C TYR A 41 -26.54 10.96 -12.94
N GLU A 42 -25.35 10.40 -12.75
CA GLU A 42 -24.76 9.43 -13.66
C GLU A 42 -25.43 8.08 -13.50
N ARG A 43 -25.56 7.33 -14.60
CA ARG A 43 -26.22 6.02 -14.61
C ARG A 43 -25.25 5.00 -15.15
N GLU A 44 -25.04 3.95 -14.38
CA GLU A 44 -24.36 2.75 -14.86
C GLU A 44 -25.08 2.23 -16.12
N ARG A 45 -24.29 2.04 -17.18
CA ARG A 45 -24.76 1.40 -18.41
C ARG A 45 -24.62 -0.10 -18.21
N VAL A 46 -25.74 -0.80 -18.10
CA VAL A 46 -25.74 -2.27 -18.05
C VAL A 46 -25.65 -2.80 -19.47
N PHE A 47 -24.57 -3.50 -19.79
CA PHE A 47 -24.45 -4.28 -21.02
C PHE A 47 -25.31 -5.55 -20.89
N ILE A 48 -26.22 -5.73 -21.83
CA ILE A 48 -27.10 -6.90 -21.88
C ILE A 48 -26.60 -7.79 -23.03
N THR A 49 -25.87 -8.85 -22.70
CA THR A 49 -25.41 -9.84 -23.68
C THR A 49 -26.56 -10.79 -24.02
N GLY A 50 -27.21 -10.59 -25.16
CA GLY A 50 -28.27 -11.48 -25.64
C GLY A 50 -27.69 -12.68 -26.39
N THR A 51 -27.93 -13.90 -25.91
CA THR A 51 -27.59 -15.12 -26.67
C THR A 51 -28.67 -15.45 -27.72
N PRO A 52 -28.32 -16.16 -28.81
CA PRO A 52 -29.27 -16.54 -29.87
C PRO A 52 -30.44 -17.38 -29.34
N GLU A 53 -30.25 -18.15 -28.26
CA GLU A 53 -31.31 -19.00 -27.70
C GLU A 53 -32.45 -18.18 -27.04
N ASN A 54 -32.17 -16.96 -26.57
CA ASN A 54 -33.12 -16.16 -25.80
C ASN A 54 -33.86 -15.09 -26.61
N LYS A 55 -33.67 -15.02 -27.94
CA LYS A 55 -34.25 -14.01 -28.85
C LYS A 55 -34.15 -12.56 -28.31
N GLY A 56 -33.09 -12.25 -27.56
CA GLY A 56 -32.88 -10.93 -26.96
C GLY A 56 -33.80 -10.56 -25.79
N ARG A 57 -34.51 -11.51 -25.16
CA ARG A 57 -35.25 -11.25 -23.90
C ARG A 57 -34.47 -11.78 -22.70
N VAL A 58 -33.76 -10.89 -22.03
CA VAL A 58 -33.22 -11.13 -20.68
C VAL A 58 -33.70 -10.01 -19.76
N ALA A 59 -34.08 -10.37 -18.53
CA ALA A 59 -34.57 -9.42 -17.54
C ALA A 59 -33.45 -8.44 -17.15
N SER A 60 -33.73 -7.15 -17.23
CA SER A 60 -32.73 -6.07 -17.13
C SER A 60 -32.17 -5.82 -15.72
N HIS A 61 -32.36 -6.71 -14.75
CA HIS A 61 -31.87 -6.53 -13.38
C HIS A 61 -31.53 -7.87 -12.71
N PRO A 62 -30.29 -8.05 -12.19
CA PRO A 62 -30.02 -9.15 -11.27
C PRO A 62 -30.86 -8.96 -9.99
N LYS A 63 -31.50 -10.03 -9.51
CA LYS A 63 -32.21 -10.02 -8.21
C LYS A 63 -31.15 -9.91 -7.10
N LYS A 64 -31.04 -8.74 -6.47
CA LYS A 64 -30.33 -8.59 -5.19
C LYS A 64 -31.04 -9.45 -4.14
N THR A 65 -30.31 -10.37 -3.54
CA THR A 65 -30.69 -11.12 -2.36
C THR A 65 -30.95 -10.16 -1.20
N THR A 66 -32.20 -10.03 -0.80
CA THR A 66 -32.63 -9.28 0.38
C THR A 66 -32.22 -10.02 1.66
N PRO A 67 -31.56 -9.38 2.64
CA PRO A 67 -31.43 -9.92 3.98
C PRO A 67 -32.81 -10.00 4.65
N SER A 68 -33.05 -11.11 5.36
CA SER A 68 -34.30 -11.48 6.02
C SER A 68 -34.75 -10.45 7.08
N ARG A 69 -36.09 -10.31 7.19
CA ARG A 69 -36.82 -9.44 8.13
C ARG A 69 -36.45 -9.72 9.60
N LYS A 70 -36.11 -8.68 10.37
CA LYS A 70 -36.40 -8.63 11.81
C LYS A 70 -37.80 -8.02 12.04
N PRO A 71 -38.55 -8.44 13.08
CA PRO A 71 -39.92 -7.99 13.30
C PRO A 71 -40.00 -6.60 13.96
N LYS A 72 -41.12 -5.93 13.70
CA LYS A 72 -41.49 -4.58 14.14
C LYS A 72 -41.81 -4.51 15.64
N ALA A 73 -41.46 -3.40 16.28
CA ALA A 73 -42.20 -2.85 17.41
C ALA A 73 -42.54 -1.36 17.14
N SER A 74 -43.79 -1.01 17.45
CA SER A 74 -44.48 0.26 17.28
C SER A 74 -44.28 1.22 18.49
N PRO A 75 -44.75 2.49 18.44
CA PRO A 75 -44.04 3.64 18.99
C PRO A 75 -44.63 4.24 20.29
N SER A 76 -43.90 5.24 20.82
CA SER A 76 -44.29 6.45 21.63
C SER A 76 -43.70 6.48 23.06
N PRO A 77 -43.60 7.63 23.77
CA PRO A 77 -43.54 9.06 23.39
C PRO A 77 -42.39 9.85 24.08
N SER A 78 -42.27 11.14 23.74
CA SER A 78 -41.35 12.15 24.32
C SER A 78 -41.70 12.57 25.75
N VAL A 79 -40.70 12.75 26.65
CA VAL A 79 -40.75 13.67 27.82
C VAL A 79 -39.33 14.20 28.14
N LYS A 80 -39.30 15.41 28.70
CA LYS A 80 -38.20 16.36 28.96
C LYS A 80 -37.23 15.97 30.09
N ALA A 81 -36.15 16.76 30.15
CA ALA A 81 -35.10 16.87 31.15
C ALA A 81 -35.57 17.01 32.61
N ASP A 82 -34.74 16.53 33.55
CA ASP A 82 -34.41 17.18 34.82
C ASP A 82 -33.09 16.61 35.41
N GLU A 83 -32.45 17.44 36.25
CA GLU A 83 -31.12 17.30 36.85
C GLU A 83 -31.04 16.38 38.09
N LEU A 84 -29.78 16.02 38.39
CA LEU A 84 -29.12 15.85 39.69
C LEU A 84 -29.10 14.49 40.44
N GLU A 85 -27.86 14.02 40.56
CA GLU A 85 -27.14 13.47 41.73
C GLU A 85 -27.35 12.03 42.29
N SER A 86 -26.18 11.38 42.36
CA SER A 86 -25.64 10.59 43.48
C SER A 86 -25.53 9.07 43.32
N GLY A 87 -24.26 8.63 43.31
CA GLY A 87 -23.80 7.46 44.05
C GLY A 87 -24.14 6.08 43.51
N SER A 88 -23.22 5.47 42.75
CA SER A 88 -22.50 4.27 43.21
C SER A 88 -21.57 3.72 42.13
N SER A 89 -20.40 3.33 42.58
CA SER A 89 -19.29 2.70 41.89
C SER A 89 -19.71 1.53 41.00
N SER A 90 -19.35 1.57 39.72
CA SER A 90 -19.26 0.40 38.86
C SER A 90 -18.09 0.59 37.91
N ILE A 91 -17.00 -0.14 38.19
CA ILE A 91 -15.82 -0.23 37.34
C ILE A 91 -16.25 -0.98 36.08
N MET A 92 -16.68 -0.25 35.06
CA MET A 92 -16.77 -0.75 33.69
C MET A 92 -15.50 -0.32 32.98
N SER A 93 -14.66 -1.28 32.60
CA SER A 93 -13.50 -1.01 31.75
C SER A 93 -13.99 -0.49 30.40
N SER A 94 -13.94 0.83 30.22
CA SER A 94 -14.04 1.47 28.91
C SER A 94 -13.04 0.81 27.95
N PRO A 95 -13.34 0.72 26.63
CA PRO A 95 -12.31 0.33 25.65
C PRO A 95 -11.11 1.26 25.86
N GLN A 96 -9.94 0.68 26.14
CA GLN A 96 -8.72 1.45 26.38
C GLN A 96 -8.48 2.32 25.15
N LEU A 97 -8.67 3.63 25.29
CA LEU A 97 -8.48 4.58 24.21
C LEU A 97 -6.97 4.85 24.11
N PHE A 98 -6.30 4.24 23.15
CA PHE A 98 -4.90 4.53 22.87
C PHE A 98 -4.81 5.81 22.04
N GLN A 99 -4.01 6.78 22.49
CA GLN A 99 -3.75 8.02 21.76
C GLN A 99 -2.25 8.18 21.48
N PRO A 100 -1.86 8.47 20.23
CA PRO A 100 -0.48 8.76 19.91
C PRO A 100 -0.08 10.11 20.54
N LEU A 101 1.14 10.14 21.09
CA LEU A 101 1.69 11.32 21.74
C LEU A 101 2.44 12.18 20.73
N GLY A 102 2.28 13.50 20.85
CA GLY A 102 3.02 14.46 20.06
C GLY A 102 4.50 14.56 20.50
N PRO A 103 5.43 14.89 19.59
CA PRO A 103 5.21 15.03 18.15
C PRO A 103 5.00 13.66 17.47
N LEU A 104 4.06 13.58 16.52
CA LEU A 104 3.90 12.39 15.69
C LEU A 104 5.16 12.19 14.85
N THR A 105 5.56 10.93 14.73
CA THR A 105 6.75 10.47 14.00
C THR A 105 6.34 9.80 12.70
N SER A 106 7.29 9.55 11.79
CA SER A 106 6.98 8.89 10.53
C SER A 106 6.48 7.46 10.78
N ALA A 107 5.63 6.94 9.89
CA ALA A 107 5.14 5.56 9.99
C ALA A 107 6.26 4.51 9.84
N TRP A 108 7.43 4.94 9.37
CA TRP A 108 8.63 4.13 9.18
C TRP A 108 9.59 4.16 10.37
N ASP A 109 9.32 5.00 11.37
CA ASP A 109 10.09 4.97 12.61
C ASP A 109 9.71 3.70 13.39
N ASP A 110 10.72 3.00 13.88
CA ASP A 110 10.52 1.71 14.56
C ASP A 110 9.60 1.84 15.77
N TYR A 111 9.50 3.02 16.40
CA TYR A 111 8.72 3.25 17.61
C TYR A 111 7.75 4.42 17.51
N ILE A 112 6.51 4.20 17.95
CA ILE A 112 5.52 5.25 18.24
C ILE A 112 5.27 5.34 19.75
N ARG A 113 5.15 6.56 20.28
CA ARG A 113 4.77 6.77 21.69
C ARG A 113 3.26 6.84 21.81
N LEU A 114 2.70 5.97 22.66
CA LEU A 114 1.26 5.87 22.91
C LEU A 114 0.96 6.16 24.38
N SER A 115 -0.26 6.61 24.65
CA SER A 115 -0.84 6.72 25.99
C SER A 115 -2.12 5.89 26.09
N SER A 116 -2.30 5.16 27.20
CA SER A 116 -3.56 4.46 27.51
C SER A 116 -4.46 5.39 28.33
N GLY A 117 -5.60 5.83 27.78
CA GLY A 117 -6.38 6.97 28.28
C GLY A 117 -6.77 7.00 29.77
N GLY A 118 -6.65 8.20 30.38
CA GLY A 118 -7.10 8.61 31.73
C GLY A 118 -6.19 9.71 32.32
N PRO A 119 -6.65 10.60 33.23
CA PRO A 119 -5.75 11.52 33.94
C PRO A 119 -4.76 10.72 34.80
N GLY A 120 -3.48 10.74 34.42
CA GLY A 120 -2.43 9.84 34.95
C GLY A 120 -2.01 8.69 34.01
N ALA A 121 -2.38 8.77 32.73
CA ALA A 121 -2.07 7.76 31.70
C ALA A 121 -0.58 7.39 31.64
N THR A 122 -0.30 6.09 31.65
CA THR A 122 1.05 5.55 31.43
C THR A 122 1.43 5.68 29.97
N GLU A 123 2.51 6.40 29.70
CA GLU A 123 3.13 6.50 28.39
C GLU A 123 3.99 5.26 28.12
N PHE A 124 3.94 4.73 26.89
CA PHE A 124 4.80 3.62 26.49
C PHE A 124 5.21 3.73 25.02
N PRO A 125 6.44 3.32 24.66
CA PRO A 125 6.83 3.12 23.28
C PRO A 125 6.22 1.82 22.74
N ALA A 126 5.76 1.83 21.50
CA ALA A 126 5.27 0.66 20.76
C ALA A 126 5.98 0.53 19.42
N LEU A 127 6.48 -0.66 19.13
CA LEU A 127 7.18 -0.99 17.90
C LEU A 127 6.21 -1.08 16.71
N ILE A 128 6.49 -0.41 15.60
CA ILE A 128 5.65 -0.50 14.40
C ILE A 128 6.06 -1.71 13.55
N THR A 129 5.17 -2.69 13.41
CA THR A 129 5.34 -3.87 12.56
C THR A 129 4.31 -3.87 11.44
N ALA A 130 4.69 -3.46 10.23
CA ALA A 130 3.89 -3.71 9.05
C ALA A 130 3.97 -5.19 8.66
N LEU A 131 2.83 -5.89 8.62
CA LEU A 131 2.74 -7.25 8.13
C LEU A 131 1.92 -7.27 6.83
N GLN A 132 2.45 -7.89 5.79
CA GLN A 132 1.69 -8.19 4.58
C GLN A 132 0.79 -9.40 4.82
N THR A 133 -0.31 -9.21 5.57
CA THR A 133 -1.31 -10.25 5.85
C THR A 133 -2.66 -9.86 5.26
N SER A 134 -3.28 -10.75 4.49
CA SER A 134 -4.67 -10.58 4.06
C SER A 134 -5.57 -10.50 5.30
N LEU A 135 -6.19 -9.34 5.56
CA LEU A 135 -7.07 -9.15 6.70
C LEU A 135 -8.30 -10.07 6.70
N HIS A 136 -8.67 -10.61 5.53
CA HIS A 136 -9.75 -11.60 5.41
C HIS A 136 -9.42 -12.92 6.15
N ASN A 137 -8.14 -13.17 6.45
CA ASN A 137 -7.68 -14.40 7.11
C ASN A 137 -7.42 -14.22 8.62
N VAL A 138 -7.65 -13.04 9.18
CA VAL A 138 -7.52 -12.79 10.62
C VAL A 138 -8.73 -13.40 11.33
N ALA A 139 -8.53 -14.55 11.98
CA ALA A 139 -9.57 -15.24 12.74
C ALA A 139 -9.75 -14.57 14.11
N ARG A 140 -11.00 -14.25 14.46
CA ARG A 140 -11.39 -13.76 15.79
C ARG A 140 -11.96 -14.91 16.59
N HIS A 141 -11.31 -15.28 17.68
CA HIS A 141 -11.87 -16.20 18.66
C HIS A 141 -12.30 -15.42 19.90
N GLU A 142 -13.58 -15.51 20.25
CA GLU A 142 -14.05 -15.13 21.58
C GLU A 142 -13.63 -16.24 22.55
N VAL A 143 -12.66 -15.95 23.42
CA VAL A 143 -12.29 -16.86 24.49
C VAL A 143 -13.15 -16.54 25.70
N LEU A 144 -14.07 -17.46 26.03
CA LEU A 144 -14.82 -17.44 27.28
C LEU A 144 -13.87 -17.89 28.40
N ILE A 145 -13.45 -16.98 29.27
CA ILE A 145 -12.78 -17.38 30.51
C ILE A 145 -13.84 -17.95 31.46
N GLY A 146 -13.97 -19.27 31.46
CA GLY A 146 -14.74 -19.99 32.47
C GLY A 146 -13.94 -20.09 33.76
N GLY A 147 -14.33 -19.35 34.79
CA GLY A 147 -13.90 -19.66 36.15
C GLY A 147 -14.58 -20.95 36.60
N GLU A 148 -13.81 -22.00 36.88
CA GLU A 148 -14.32 -23.20 37.53
C GLU A 148 -14.68 -22.89 38.99
N SER A 149 -15.86 -22.31 39.21
CA SER A 149 -16.54 -22.37 40.50
C SER A 149 -18.02 -22.13 40.28
N GLY A 150 -18.81 -23.19 40.48
CA GLY A 150 -20.26 -23.16 40.35
C GLY A 150 -20.89 -22.09 41.25
N GLY A 151 -21.63 -21.19 40.62
CA GLY A 151 -22.47 -20.19 41.26
C GLY A 151 -23.11 -19.31 40.20
N ASP A 152 -24.44 -19.34 40.10
CA ASP A 152 -25.23 -18.52 39.18
C ASP A 152 -24.85 -17.05 39.31
N GLY A 153 -24.12 -16.52 38.32
CA GLY A 153 -23.65 -15.13 38.32
C GLY A 153 -22.29 -14.86 37.67
N ALA A 154 -21.65 -15.83 36.99
CA ALA A 154 -20.42 -15.58 36.25
C ALA A 154 -20.70 -14.82 34.94
N ILE A 155 -20.45 -13.51 34.94
CA ILE A 155 -20.36 -12.71 33.72
C ILE A 155 -19.13 -13.18 32.95
N ALA A 156 -19.32 -13.90 31.85
CA ALA A 156 -18.22 -14.31 30.99
C ALA A 156 -17.56 -13.05 30.38
N ALA A 157 -16.34 -12.75 30.81
CA ALA A 157 -15.51 -11.76 30.11
C ALA A 157 -15.09 -12.39 28.78
N SER A 158 -15.58 -11.84 27.67
CA SER A 158 -15.17 -12.25 26.32
C SER A 158 -13.88 -11.49 25.97
N LEU A 159 -12.77 -12.22 25.86
CA LEU A 159 -11.53 -11.68 25.29
C LEU A 159 -11.49 -12.03 23.81
N SER A 160 -11.36 -11.01 22.96
CA SER A 160 -11.10 -11.17 21.54
C SER A 160 -9.65 -11.61 21.34
N ALA A 161 -9.40 -12.92 21.22
CA ALA A 161 -8.12 -13.43 20.79
C ALA A 161 -8.03 -13.32 19.26
N LEU A 162 -7.08 -12.54 18.76
CA LEU A 162 -6.77 -12.42 17.34
C LEU A 162 -5.75 -13.49 16.98
N GLN A 163 -6.11 -14.40 16.09
CA GLN A 163 -5.18 -15.38 15.54
C GLN A 163 -4.76 -14.92 14.15
N PHE A 164 -3.49 -14.49 14.04
CA PHE A 164 -2.88 -14.26 12.73
C PHE A 164 -2.67 -15.60 12.03
N PRO A 165 -2.95 -15.73 10.73
CA PRO A 165 -2.58 -16.93 9.99
C PRO A 165 -1.06 -17.16 10.06
N PRO A 166 -0.57 -18.41 9.90
CA PRO A 166 0.86 -18.63 9.71
C PRO A 166 1.34 -17.77 8.53
N TYR A 167 2.51 -17.14 8.66
CA TYR A 167 3.09 -16.30 7.61
C TYR A 167 3.17 -17.10 6.31
N ALA A 168 2.22 -16.85 5.42
CA ALA A 168 2.36 -17.18 4.03
C ALA A 168 3.03 -15.94 3.44
N ALA A 169 4.30 -16.08 3.03
CA ALA A 169 4.85 -15.13 2.09
C ALA A 169 3.81 -15.09 0.97
N ALA A 170 3.11 -13.98 0.82
CA ALA A 170 2.45 -13.70 -0.43
C ALA A 170 3.61 -13.58 -1.42
N GLU A 171 4.13 -14.71 -1.93
CA GLU A 171 4.75 -14.72 -3.25
C GLU A 171 3.81 -13.86 -4.06
N LEU A 172 4.31 -12.73 -4.57
CA LEU A 172 3.51 -11.65 -5.16
C LEU A 172 2.54 -12.25 -6.17
N LEU A 173 1.40 -12.72 -5.68
CA LEU A 173 0.40 -13.39 -6.47
C LEU A 173 -0.17 -12.25 -7.27
N LEU A 174 -0.08 -12.38 -8.59
CA LEU A 174 -0.77 -11.53 -9.55
C LEU A 174 -2.13 -11.21 -8.95
N VAL A 175 -2.26 -9.96 -8.52
CA VAL A 175 -3.41 -9.49 -7.77
C VAL A 175 -4.63 -9.78 -8.62
N ALA A 176 -5.55 -10.59 -8.09
CA ALA A 176 -6.86 -10.72 -8.70
C ALA A 176 -7.53 -9.34 -8.72
N ASP A 177 -8.22 -9.01 -9.81
CA ASP A 177 -8.87 -7.71 -10.07
C ASP A 177 -9.71 -7.14 -8.91
N ASP A 178 -10.14 -7.98 -7.95
CA ASP A 178 -10.96 -7.61 -6.79
C ASP A 178 -10.18 -7.37 -5.47
N ALA A 179 -8.84 -7.39 -5.46
CA ALA A 179 -8.08 -7.24 -4.20
C ALA A 179 -7.94 -5.80 -3.68
N PHE A 180 -8.42 -4.78 -4.41
CA PHE A 180 -8.44 -3.37 -3.99
C PHE A 180 -9.50 -3.04 -2.92
N GLY A 181 -9.90 -4.02 -2.12
CA GLY A 181 -10.70 -3.79 -0.92
C GLY A 181 -9.79 -3.35 0.22
N MET A 182 -9.36 -2.08 0.22
CA MET A 182 -8.68 -1.50 1.39
C MET A 182 -9.56 -1.69 2.62
N ASN A 183 -9.17 -2.64 3.45
CA ASN A 183 -9.55 -2.66 4.85
C ASN A 183 -8.23 -2.44 5.58
N ALA A 184 -8.16 -1.46 6.46
CA ALA A 184 -7.01 -1.29 7.34
C ALA A 184 -7.49 -1.45 8.79
N GLN A 185 -6.77 -2.28 9.54
CA GLN A 185 -7.04 -2.50 10.96
C GLN A 185 -5.78 -2.23 11.75
N CYS A 186 -5.87 -1.33 12.71
CA CYS A 186 -4.78 -1.01 13.61
C CYS A 186 -4.98 -1.76 14.91
N PHE A 187 -3.97 -2.57 15.26
CA PHE A 187 -3.93 -3.33 16.50
C PHE A 187 -2.80 -2.81 17.37
N VAL A 188 -3.09 -2.54 18.65
CA VAL A 188 -2.09 -2.15 19.65
C VAL A 188 -2.02 -3.22 20.71
N ARG A 189 -0.79 -3.59 21.07
CA ARG A 189 -0.50 -4.36 22.28
C ARG A 189 0.30 -3.48 23.24
N GLN A 190 -0.15 -3.37 24.47
CA GLN A 190 0.61 -2.78 25.57
C GLN A 190 1.24 -3.90 26.42
N LYS A 191 2.54 -3.80 26.72
CA LYS A 191 3.24 -4.69 27.67
C LYS A 191 2.56 -4.69 29.04
N ALA A 192 2.34 -5.86 29.64
CA ALA A 192 1.74 -5.96 30.97
C ALA A 192 2.75 -5.56 32.06
N THR A 193 2.40 -4.60 32.92
CA THR A 193 3.29 -4.08 33.98
C THR A 193 3.63 -5.08 35.09
N ASN A 194 2.84 -6.16 35.25
CA ASN A 194 2.96 -7.12 36.36
C ASN A 194 3.41 -8.53 35.93
N ALA A 195 3.81 -8.75 34.66
CA ALA A 195 4.25 -10.05 34.20
C ALA A 195 5.79 -10.12 34.23
N GLU A 196 6.36 -10.72 35.28
CA GLU A 196 7.81 -10.94 35.43
C GLU A 196 8.47 -11.72 34.28
N HIS A 197 7.69 -12.24 33.31
CA HIS A 197 8.14 -13.02 32.17
C HIS A 197 7.77 -12.40 30.80
N ASP A 198 7.13 -11.22 30.76
CA ASP A 198 6.84 -10.54 29.49
C ASP A 198 8.07 -9.71 29.05
N SER A 199 8.95 -10.34 28.28
CA SER A 199 10.18 -9.71 27.75
C SER A 199 9.93 -8.91 26.47
N THR A 200 8.72 -8.94 25.92
CA THR A 200 8.43 -8.43 24.57
C THR A 200 7.87 -7.01 24.60
N GLU A 201 8.26 -6.20 23.61
CA GLU A 201 7.89 -4.78 23.51
C GLU A 201 6.40 -4.62 23.08
N SER A 202 5.84 -3.43 23.25
CA SER A 202 4.51 -3.09 22.73
C SER A 202 4.56 -2.99 21.19
N TYR A 203 3.45 -3.19 20.45
CA TYR A 203 3.47 -3.18 18.97
C TYR A 203 2.27 -2.45 18.34
N CYS A 204 2.42 -1.95 17.10
CA CYS A 204 1.40 -1.32 16.24
C CYS A 204 1.56 -1.79 14.76
N ALA A 205 0.49 -2.15 14.04
CA ALA A 205 0.59 -2.71 12.67
C ALA A 205 -0.13 -1.90 11.58
N PHE A 206 0.51 -1.75 10.40
CA PHE A 206 0.00 -1.03 9.22
C PHE A 206 0.23 -1.79 7.89
N LEU A 207 -0.60 -1.54 6.87
CA LEU A 207 -0.56 -2.18 5.54
C LEU A 207 0.04 -1.23 4.49
N PHE A 208 0.84 -1.77 3.56
CA PHE A 208 1.52 -1.02 2.50
C PHE A 208 1.40 -1.70 1.12
N GLU A 209 1.03 -0.95 0.07
CA GLU A 209 0.74 -1.48 -1.29
C GLU A 209 1.70 -0.98 -2.38
N MET A 210 2.74 -0.18 -2.07
CA MET A 210 3.54 0.48 -3.11
C MET A 210 4.29 -0.51 -4.03
N SER A 211 4.91 -1.54 -3.45
CA SER A 211 5.70 -2.52 -4.21
C SER A 211 4.84 -3.34 -5.17
N ILE A 212 3.57 -3.56 -4.82
CA ILE A 212 2.63 -4.29 -5.68
C ILE A 212 2.29 -3.44 -6.90
N ALA A 213 1.91 -2.17 -6.72
CA ALA A 213 1.56 -1.27 -7.82
C ALA A 213 2.70 -1.10 -8.84
N LEU A 214 3.94 -0.98 -8.34
CA LEU A 214 5.14 -0.89 -9.19
C LEU A 214 5.37 -2.17 -9.99
N LEU A 215 5.25 -3.33 -9.35
CA LEU A 215 5.46 -4.63 -9.99
C LEU A 215 4.32 -5.01 -10.95
N SER A 216 3.09 -4.64 -10.64
CA SER A 216 1.92 -4.84 -11.50
C SER A 216 1.81 -3.79 -12.60
N ARG A 217 2.64 -2.72 -12.56
CA ARG A 217 2.64 -1.61 -13.52
C ARG A 217 1.26 -0.96 -13.66
N HIS A 218 0.56 -0.80 -12.53
CA HIS A 218 -0.79 -0.22 -12.49
C HIS A 218 -0.80 1.03 -11.61
N ASP A 219 -1.39 2.11 -12.13
CA ASP A 219 -1.55 3.35 -11.36
C ASP A 219 -2.30 3.13 -10.05
N THR A 220 -1.99 3.96 -9.05
CA THR A 220 -2.56 3.88 -7.71
C THR A 220 -3.06 5.23 -7.23
N PHE A 221 -4.20 5.22 -6.55
CA PHE A 221 -4.79 6.42 -5.95
C PHE A 221 -3.88 7.06 -4.89
N LEU A 222 -2.90 6.31 -4.35
CA LEU A 222 -1.92 6.81 -3.38
C LEU A 222 -1.02 7.92 -3.93
N ARG A 223 -0.91 8.05 -5.26
CA ARG A 223 -0.19 9.16 -5.90
C ARG A 223 -0.91 10.51 -5.76
N MET A 224 -2.21 10.49 -5.47
CA MET A 224 -3.03 11.71 -5.48
C MET A 224 -2.67 12.66 -4.31
N PRO A 225 -2.85 13.99 -4.47
CA PRO A 225 -2.49 14.98 -3.44
C PRO A 225 -3.14 14.74 -2.07
N GLU A 226 -4.31 14.10 -2.06
CA GLU A 226 -5.01 13.71 -0.84
C GLU A 226 -4.19 12.76 0.05
N TRP A 227 -3.25 12.03 -0.53
CA TRP A 227 -2.40 11.05 0.15
C TRP A 227 -0.95 11.51 0.27
N THR A 228 -0.45 12.23 -0.74
CA THR A 228 0.93 12.71 -0.74
C THR A 228 1.09 14.10 -0.11
N THR A 229 0.03 14.88 0.10
CA THR A 229 0.14 16.25 0.64
C THR A 229 -0.61 16.42 1.96
N ILE A 230 -1.90 16.10 1.98
CA ILE A 230 -2.77 16.42 3.13
C ILE A 230 -2.27 15.80 4.46
N PRO A 231 -1.81 14.54 4.53
CA PRO A 231 -1.31 13.96 5.78
C PRO A 231 -0.10 14.70 6.37
N TRP A 232 0.64 15.43 5.53
CA TRP A 232 1.91 16.08 5.84
C TRP A 232 1.78 17.58 6.09
N GLU A 233 0.55 18.12 6.17
CA GLU A 233 0.32 19.53 6.50
C GLU A 233 0.80 19.90 7.92
N GLN A 234 0.78 18.93 8.84
CA GLN A 234 1.14 19.12 10.25
C GLN A 234 2.48 18.45 10.62
N HIS A 235 3.00 17.57 9.77
CA HIS A 235 4.21 16.79 10.02
C HIS A 235 5.09 16.75 8.77
N PRO A 236 6.39 17.06 8.89
CA PRO A 236 7.29 17.02 7.74
C PRO A 236 7.48 15.57 7.27
N LYS A 237 7.65 15.40 5.97
CA LYS A 237 8.02 14.12 5.37
C LYS A 237 9.42 13.69 5.77
N SER A 238 9.61 12.39 5.98
CA SER A 238 10.95 11.82 6.02
C SER A 238 11.52 11.71 4.60
N PRO A 239 12.85 11.55 4.44
CA PRO A 239 13.45 11.24 3.15
C PRO A 239 12.87 9.98 2.49
N LEU A 240 12.43 8.98 3.28
CA LEU A 240 11.78 7.79 2.74
C LEU A 240 10.38 8.09 2.19
N ASP A 241 9.62 8.96 2.87
CA ASP A 241 8.30 9.42 2.40
C ASP A 241 8.42 10.17 1.07
N GLU A 242 9.41 11.07 0.97
CA GLU A 242 9.71 11.80 -0.27
C GLU A 242 10.11 10.86 -1.41
N LEU A 243 10.87 9.80 -1.13
CA LEU A 243 11.20 8.78 -2.12
C LEU A 243 9.93 8.08 -2.61
N PHE A 244 9.04 7.69 -1.70
CA PHE A 244 7.82 6.99 -2.04
C PHE A 244 6.86 7.83 -2.88
N ASP A 245 6.77 9.14 -2.64
CA ASP A 245 6.01 10.03 -3.52
C ASP A 245 6.52 10.02 -4.97
N ILE A 246 7.83 9.91 -5.16
CA ILE A 246 8.45 9.82 -6.49
C ILE A 246 8.17 8.43 -7.09
N VAL A 247 8.38 7.36 -6.32
CA VAL A 247 8.14 5.98 -6.76
C VAL A 247 6.67 5.74 -7.14
N LEU A 248 5.72 6.35 -6.42
CA LEU A 248 4.28 6.26 -6.70
C LEU A 248 3.89 6.86 -8.07
N GLN A 249 4.75 7.66 -8.70
CA GLN A 249 4.52 8.16 -10.05
C GLN A 249 4.87 7.13 -11.13
N LEU A 250 5.76 6.18 -10.83
CA LEU A 250 6.27 5.21 -11.81
C LEU A 250 5.20 4.27 -12.37
N PRO A 251 4.29 3.67 -11.58
CA PRO A 251 3.31 2.72 -12.12
C PRO A 251 2.49 3.31 -13.27
N ALA A 252 2.06 4.57 -13.17
CA ALA A 252 1.34 5.27 -14.24
C ALA A 252 2.18 5.44 -15.53
N LEU A 253 3.47 5.76 -15.39
CA LEU A 253 4.39 5.88 -16.52
C LEU A 253 4.61 4.52 -17.19
N LEU A 254 4.79 3.46 -16.40
CA LEU A 254 4.95 2.09 -16.87
C LEU A 254 3.69 1.59 -17.59
N GLU A 255 2.51 1.87 -17.05
CA GLU A 255 1.22 1.53 -17.67
C GLU A 255 1.03 2.27 -19.01
N GLN A 256 1.42 3.55 -19.08
CA GLN A 256 1.39 4.32 -20.32
C GLN A 256 2.39 3.80 -21.34
N MET A 257 3.58 3.39 -20.90
CA MET A 257 4.59 2.77 -21.76
C MET A 257 4.05 1.49 -22.39
N ASP A 258 3.45 0.60 -21.59
CA ASP A 258 2.89 -0.67 -22.07
C ASP A 258 1.84 -0.43 -23.16
N ARG A 259 0.96 0.58 -22.98
CA ARG A 259 0.00 0.99 -24.01
C ARG A 259 0.69 1.45 -25.29
N ILE A 260 1.67 2.35 -25.19
CA ILE A 260 2.33 2.96 -26.36
C ILE A 260 3.10 1.92 -27.18
N VAL A 261 3.81 1.02 -26.53
CA VAL A 261 4.67 0.02 -27.21
C VAL A 261 3.85 -0.89 -28.12
N HIS A 262 2.61 -1.23 -27.73
CA HIS A 262 1.70 -2.07 -28.52
C HIS A 262 0.98 -1.34 -29.67
N LEU A 263 1.03 -0.01 -29.73
CA LEU A 263 0.46 0.74 -30.85
C LEU A 263 1.32 0.58 -32.10
N GLN A 264 0.67 0.67 -33.27
CA GLN A 264 1.38 0.74 -34.55
C GLN A 264 2.28 1.98 -34.60
N ALA A 265 3.48 1.83 -35.17
CA ALA A 265 4.48 2.89 -35.35
C ALA A 265 3.97 4.01 -36.27
N THR A 266 3.15 4.90 -35.73
CA THR A 266 2.55 6.07 -36.38
C THR A 266 3.17 7.36 -35.84
N LEU A 267 2.99 8.48 -36.55
CA LEU A 267 3.37 9.80 -36.02
C LEU A 267 2.69 10.10 -34.68
N ALA A 268 1.42 9.70 -34.54
CA ALA A 268 0.66 9.88 -33.30
C ALA A 268 1.27 9.10 -32.11
N ARG A 269 1.65 7.82 -32.32
CA ARG A 269 2.36 7.03 -31.30
C ARG A 269 3.68 7.68 -30.92
N ARG A 270 4.44 8.17 -31.90
CA ARG A 270 5.72 8.86 -31.67
C ARG A 270 5.53 10.12 -30.81
N THR A 271 4.51 10.93 -31.07
CA THR A 271 4.19 12.10 -30.23
C THR A 271 3.85 11.68 -28.79
N GLN A 272 3.05 10.63 -28.61
CA GLN A 272 2.75 10.10 -27.27
C GLN A 272 4.00 9.60 -26.54
N ALA A 273 4.91 8.95 -27.27
CA ALA A 273 6.18 8.48 -26.73
C ALA A 273 7.09 9.65 -26.32
N GLN A 274 7.15 10.72 -27.11
CA GLN A 274 7.89 11.95 -26.77
C GLN A 274 7.31 12.64 -25.53
N GLU A 275 5.99 12.71 -25.41
CA GLU A 275 5.32 13.26 -24.23
C GLU A 275 5.60 12.41 -22.98
N LEU A 276 5.55 11.09 -23.10
CA LEU A 276 5.91 10.19 -21.99
C LEU A 276 7.39 10.31 -21.61
N LEU A 277 8.30 10.41 -22.57
CA LEU A 277 9.72 10.63 -22.29
C LEU A 277 9.92 11.95 -21.55
N HIS A 278 9.22 13.02 -21.93
CA HIS A 278 9.27 14.28 -21.21
C HIS A 278 8.87 14.12 -19.74
N HIS A 279 7.78 13.41 -19.45
CA HIS A 279 7.36 13.11 -18.08
C HIS A 279 8.39 12.25 -17.33
N CYS A 280 9.02 11.27 -17.99
CA CYS A 280 10.09 10.48 -17.38
C CYS A 280 11.27 11.38 -16.96
N LEU A 281 11.71 12.32 -17.79
CA LEU A 281 12.83 13.21 -17.45
C LEU A 281 12.52 14.18 -16.30
N ILE A 282 11.25 14.55 -16.11
CA ILE A 282 10.81 15.30 -14.93
C ILE A 282 10.98 14.45 -13.67
N VAL A 283 10.50 13.20 -13.70
CA VAL A 283 10.64 12.26 -12.57
C VAL A 283 12.10 11.91 -12.30
N GLU A 284 12.92 11.75 -13.34
CA GLU A 284 14.37 11.56 -13.20
C GLU A 284 15.03 12.74 -12.45
N THR A 285 14.60 13.96 -12.75
CA THR A 285 15.07 15.16 -12.05
C THR A 285 14.68 15.13 -10.57
N GLN A 286 13.47 14.66 -10.23
CA GLN A 286 13.03 14.48 -8.84
C GLN A 286 13.88 13.45 -8.11
N PHE A 287 14.12 12.27 -8.71
CA PHE A 287 15.03 11.27 -8.15
C PHE A 287 16.43 11.82 -7.92
N ARG A 288 16.97 12.59 -8.87
CA ARG A 288 18.29 13.22 -8.74
C ARG A 288 18.36 14.22 -7.60
N GLN A 289 17.33 15.05 -7.45
CA GLN A 289 17.23 16.02 -6.35
C GLN A 289 17.14 15.32 -5.00
N TRP A 290 16.27 14.31 -4.91
CA TRP A 290 16.12 13.48 -3.72
C TRP A 290 17.43 12.79 -3.34
N LEU A 291 18.13 12.17 -4.31
CA LEU A 291 19.39 11.48 -4.08
C LEU A 291 20.45 12.44 -3.52
N GLN A 292 20.55 13.65 -4.07
CA GLN A 292 21.44 14.68 -3.54
C GLN A 292 21.11 15.05 -2.09
N GLY A 293 19.82 15.10 -1.73
CA GLY A 293 19.37 15.30 -0.35
C GLY A 293 19.77 14.14 0.57
N ALA A 294 19.53 12.90 0.13
CA ALA A 294 19.84 11.69 0.87
C ALA A 294 21.34 11.56 1.22
N TYR A 295 22.24 11.99 0.34
CA TYR A 295 23.69 12.02 0.62
C TYR A 295 24.12 13.19 1.51
N ARG A 296 23.37 14.30 1.58
CA ARG A 296 23.72 15.47 2.41
C ARG A 296 23.30 15.33 3.88
N GLY A 297 22.28 14.54 4.19
CA GLY A 297 21.72 14.40 5.55
C GLY A 297 22.55 13.56 6.53
N ALA A 298 23.74 13.09 6.16
CA ALA A 298 24.57 12.24 7.00
C ALA A 298 25.51 13.07 7.89
N ASP A 299 24.98 13.69 8.95
CA ASP A 299 25.83 14.26 10.00
C ASP A 299 26.47 13.11 10.83
N GLU A 300 27.78 13.21 11.06
CA GLU A 300 28.76 12.26 11.65
C GLU A 300 29.36 11.15 10.77
N HIS A 301 28.65 10.59 9.78
CA HIS A 301 29.21 9.59 8.85
C HIS A 301 29.29 10.18 7.44
N SER A 302 30.48 10.22 6.82
CA SER A 302 30.64 10.85 5.50
C SER A 302 29.81 10.22 4.37
N PHE A 303 29.23 9.03 4.58
CA PHE A 303 28.42 8.32 3.59
C PHE A 303 27.23 7.59 4.24
N PRO A 304 26.07 7.49 3.56
CA PRO A 304 24.88 6.81 4.09
C PRO A 304 25.03 5.29 4.20
N TYR A 305 25.95 4.71 3.42
CA TYR A 305 26.32 3.29 3.47
C TYR A 305 27.78 3.12 3.06
N TRP A 306 28.37 1.98 3.43
CA TRP A 306 29.75 1.61 3.07
C TRP A 306 29.85 0.12 2.74
N ALA A 307 30.89 -0.24 1.99
CA ALA A 307 31.21 -1.64 1.72
C ALA A 307 31.92 -2.27 2.92
N GLU A 308 31.45 -3.42 3.39
CA GLU A 308 32.16 -4.20 4.40
C GLU A 308 33.26 -5.05 3.78
N GLU A 309 34.48 -4.98 4.34
CA GLU A 309 35.58 -5.86 3.94
C GLU A 309 35.29 -7.31 4.38
N LEU A 310 35.41 -8.22 3.41
CA LEU A 310 35.14 -9.65 3.58
C LEU A 310 36.00 -10.27 4.69
N ARG A 311 35.38 -10.66 5.81
CA ARG A 311 36.05 -11.46 6.86
C ARG A 311 36.31 -12.92 6.46
N SER A 312 35.79 -13.41 5.33
CA SER A 312 35.94 -14.81 4.90
C SER A 312 35.87 -14.97 3.37
N PRO A 313 36.64 -15.91 2.77
CA PRO A 313 36.83 -16.02 1.31
C PRO A 313 35.64 -16.60 0.52
N GLY A 314 34.47 -16.82 1.13
CA GLY A 314 33.31 -17.43 0.46
C GLY A 314 31.94 -16.85 0.82
N GLY A 315 31.88 -15.75 1.58
CA GLY A 315 30.62 -15.25 2.15
C GLY A 315 29.77 -14.38 1.22
N ALA A 316 30.35 -13.82 0.14
CA ALA A 316 29.65 -12.85 -0.71
C ALA A 316 29.48 -13.26 -2.17
N ILE A 317 29.92 -14.46 -2.59
CA ILE A 317 29.72 -14.90 -3.99
C ILE A 317 28.22 -14.81 -4.33
N PRO A 318 27.83 -14.09 -5.39
CA PRO A 318 28.64 -13.56 -6.50
C PRO A 318 29.10 -12.08 -6.39
N PHE A 319 28.77 -11.37 -5.33
CA PHE A 319 29.06 -9.95 -5.15
C PHE A 319 30.43 -9.70 -4.49
N ALA A 320 31.06 -8.57 -4.83
CA ALA A 320 32.40 -8.23 -4.35
C ALA A 320 32.46 -7.92 -2.84
N ASN A 321 31.39 -7.37 -2.27
CA ASN A 321 31.25 -7.06 -0.85
C ASN A 321 29.77 -6.86 -0.50
N ALA A 322 29.43 -6.89 0.79
CA ALA A 322 28.12 -6.47 1.28
C ALA A 322 28.15 -4.98 1.66
N TYR A 323 26.98 -4.33 1.63
CA TYR A 323 26.80 -2.99 2.15
C TYR A 323 26.32 -3.05 3.60
N ALA A 324 26.87 -2.16 4.42
CA ALA A 324 26.33 -1.78 5.70
C ALA A 324 25.76 -0.35 5.61
N PHE A 325 24.63 -0.13 6.27
CA PHE A 325 23.96 1.17 6.31
C PHE A 325 24.15 1.84 7.66
N LYS A 326 24.00 3.17 7.68
CA LYS A 326 23.96 3.96 8.93
C LYS A 326 22.89 3.44 9.89
N ASP A 327 21.72 3.12 9.36
CA ASP A 327 20.55 2.64 10.10
C ASP A 327 19.58 1.88 9.16
N GLY A 328 18.58 1.22 9.74
CA GLY A 328 17.62 0.41 8.99
C GLY A 328 16.78 1.22 7.99
N LEU A 329 16.42 2.46 8.33
CA LEU A 329 15.64 3.35 7.46
C LEU A 329 16.46 3.73 6.22
N THR A 330 17.74 4.07 6.41
CA THR A 330 18.69 4.34 5.33
C THR A 330 18.86 3.11 4.42
N GLY A 331 18.92 1.91 5.01
CA GLY A 331 18.94 0.64 4.26
C GLY A 331 17.73 0.46 3.36
N LEU A 332 16.52 0.62 3.92
CA LEU A 332 15.27 0.54 3.16
C LEU A 332 15.25 1.60 2.05
N MET A 333 15.61 2.83 2.37
CA MET A 333 15.61 3.96 1.44
C MET A 333 16.44 3.69 0.18
N PHE A 334 17.69 3.24 0.33
CA PHE A 334 18.56 2.97 -0.82
C PHE A 334 18.15 1.71 -1.59
N VAL A 335 17.71 0.66 -0.89
CA VAL A 335 17.25 -0.56 -1.54
C VAL A 335 15.97 -0.31 -2.37
N TYR A 336 15.05 0.53 -1.89
CA TYR A 336 13.87 0.96 -2.65
C TYR A 336 14.22 1.89 -3.82
N TYR A 337 15.17 2.79 -3.63
CA TYR A 337 15.68 3.63 -4.72
C TYR A 337 16.22 2.75 -5.86
N TRP A 338 17.17 1.85 -5.57
CA TRP A 338 17.73 0.96 -6.60
C TRP A 338 16.67 0.05 -7.23
N MET A 339 15.72 -0.45 -6.44
CA MET A 339 14.57 -1.21 -6.95
C MET A 339 13.75 -0.40 -7.96
N ALA A 340 13.43 0.86 -7.66
CA ALA A 340 12.61 1.71 -8.51
C ALA A 340 13.33 2.13 -9.80
N MET A 341 14.64 2.33 -9.75
CA MET A 341 15.43 2.72 -10.92
C MET A 341 15.44 1.65 -12.02
N ILE A 342 15.46 0.35 -11.69
CA ILE A 342 15.50 -0.75 -12.67
C ILE A 342 14.33 -0.68 -13.70
N PRO A 343 13.05 -0.78 -13.29
CA PRO A 343 11.94 -0.69 -14.23
C PRO A 343 11.79 0.70 -14.85
N PHE A 344 12.24 1.75 -14.16
CA PHE A 344 12.18 3.12 -14.67
C PHE A 344 13.18 3.37 -15.81
N HIS A 345 14.42 2.93 -15.66
CA HIS A 345 15.44 3.00 -16.71
C HIS A 345 15.04 2.16 -17.93
N GLN A 346 14.53 0.95 -17.71
CA GLN A 346 13.98 0.12 -18.78
C GLN A 346 12.82 0.82 -19.52
N CYS A 347 11.98 1.58 -18.81
CA CYS A 347 10.92 2.39 -19.41
C CYS A 347 11.48 3.46 -20.33
N ILE A 348 12.47 4.24 -19.87
CA ILE A 348 13.12 5.28 -20.65
C ILE A 348 13.76 4.69 -21.92
N GLU A 349 14.50 3.59 -21.80
CA GLU A 349 15.11 2.91 -22.95
C GLU A 349 14.06 2.45 -23.95
N THR A 350 13.00 1.80 -23.48
CA THR A 350 11.93 1.25 -24.34
C THR A 350 11.18 2.37 -25.07
N ILE A 351 10.86 3.47 -24.39
CA ILE A 351 10.22 4.63 -25.00
C ILE A 351 11.14 5.33 -25.99
N HIS A 352 12.42 5.48 -25.63
CA HIS A 352 13.41 6.03 -26.55
C HIS A 352 13.46 5.19 -27.84
N MET A 353 13.54 3.86 -27.74
CA MET A 353 13.47 2.98 -28.92
C MET A 353 12.18 3.16 -29.72
N ALA A 354 11.02 3.28 -29.06
CA ALA A 354 9.73 3.47 -29.72
C ALA A 354 9.63 4.81 -30.49
N ILE A 355 10.33 5.86 -30.04
CA ILE A 355 10.40 7.16 -30.73
C ILE A 355 11.14 7.03 -32.07
N PHE A 356 12.25 6.30 -32.08
CA PHE A 356 13.12 6.13 -33.24
C PHE A 356 12.66 5.02 -34.20
N GLU A 357 11.63 4.26 -33.84
CA GLU A 357 11.03 3.27 -34.73
C GLU A 357 10.55 3.94 -36.05
N PRO A 358 10.85 3.35 -37.22
CA PRO A 358 10.38 3.87 -38.50
C PRO A 358 8.86 3.91 -38.57
N VAL A 359 8.33 5.07 -38.93
CA VAL A 359 6.90 5.33 -38.90
C VAL A 359 6.24 4.99 -40.24
N VAL A 360 5.10 4.32 -40.21
CA VAL A 360 4.39 3.83 -41.41
C VAL A 360 3.63 4.91 -42.17
N ASP A 361 3.25 6.01 -41.52
CA ASP A 361 2.40 7.07 -42.05
C ASP A 361 3.15 8.39 -42.33
N ALA A 362 4.49 8.37 -42.27
CA ALA A 362 5.34 9.51 -42.54
C ALA A 362 6.17 9.31 -43.81
N TYR A 363 5.95 10.18 -44.80
CA TYR A 363 6.82 10.34 -45.98
C TYR A 363 7.02 11.85 -46.20
N PRO A 364 8.25 12.38 -46.36
CA PRO A 364 9.54 11.68 -46.54
C PRO A 364 10.43 11.58 -45.27
N GLN A 365 10.06 12.19 -44.14
CA GLN A 365 10.86 12.18 -42.91
C GLN A 365 10.59 10.94 -42.04
N VAL A 366 11.32 9.87 -42.32
CA VAL A 366 11.24 8.58 -41.61
C VAL A 366 11.78 8.69 -40.18
N TRP A 367 12.81 9.53 -39.97
CA TRP A 367 13.51 9.70 -38.70
C TRP A 367 13.04 10.94 -37.92
N PRO A 368 12.92 10.86 -36.58
CA PRO A 368 12.51 12.00 -35.77
C PRO A 368 13.63 13.03 -35.61
N GLU A 369 13.28 14.32 -35.70
CA GLU A 369 14.10 15.40 -35.15
C GLU A 369 13.58 15.71 -33.73
N LEU A 370 14.35 15.31 -32.71
CA LEU A 370 13.98 15.54 -31.32
C LEU A 370 14.38 16.95 -30.85
N PRO A 371 13.51 17.66 -30.10
CA PRO A 371 13.89 18.84 -29.35
C PRO A 371 15.09 18.55 -28.43
N SER A 372 15.92 19.55 -28.16
CA SER A 372 17.10 19.40 -27.30
C SER A 372 16.77 18.87 -25.89
N SER A 373 15.57 19.14 -25.38
CA SER A 373 15.09 18.63 -24.09
C SER A 373 14.81 17.12 -24.06
N LEU A 374 14.70 16.46 -25.22
CA LEU A 374 14.46 15.02 -25.36
C LEU A 374 15.68 14.27 -25.90
N GLN A 375 16.78 14.97 -26.16
CA GLN A 375 18.04 14.36 -26.60
C GLN A 375 18.77 13.81 -25.37
N ILE A 376 18.61 12.51 -25.14
CA ILE A 376 19.25 11.77 -24.05
C ILE A 376 20.33 10.83 -24.59
N ASP A 377 21.26 10.45 -23.72
CA ASP A 377 22.19 9.35 -23.99
C ASP A 377 21.60 8.05 -23.41
N PRO A 378 21.18 7.08 -24.26
CA PRO A 378 20.58 5.84 -23.78
C PRO A 378 21.52 4.99 -22.92
N THR A 379 22.84 5.16 -23.05
CA THR A 379 23.82 4.35 -22.31
C THR A 379 23.77 4.59 -20.80
N HIS A 380 23.30 5.76 -20.36
CA HIS A 380 23.12 6.07 -18.94
C HIS A 380 22.06 5.21 -18.25
N TYR A 381 21.16 4.57 -19.01
CA TYR A 381 20.07 3.77 -18.48
C TYR A 381 20.38 2.26 -18.47
N GLN A 382 21.56 1.87 -18.96
CA GLN A 382 22.01 0.47 -19.08
C GLN A 382 22.75 -0.02 -17.82
N ASP A 383 22.35 0.47 -16.65
CA ASP A 383 22.96 0.21 -15.34
C ASP A 383 22.20 -0.83 -14.50
N GLY A 384 21.18 -1.48 -15.08
CA GLY A 384 20.30 -2.43 -14.38
C GLY A 384 21.03 -3.53 -13.60
N ARG A 385 22.17 -4.02 -14.10
CA ARG A 385 22.98 -5.04 -13.40
C ARG A 385 23.66 -4.47 -12.16
N GLU A 386 24.16 -3.25 -12.24
CA GLU A 386 24.74 -2.55 -11.09
C GLU A 386 23.68 -2.25 -10.04
N LEU A 387 22.50 -1.78 -10.46
CA LEU A 387 21.37 -1.54 -9.57
C LEU A 387 20.92 -2.83 -8.87
N ALA A 388 20.75 -3.93 -9.61
CA ALA A 388 20.37 -5.22 -9.05
C ALA A 388 21.44 -5.78 -8.10
N ALA A 389 22.73 -5.58 -8.40
CA ALA A 389 23.82 -5.92 -7.49
C ALA A 389 23.78 -5.06 -6.22
N ASN A 390 23.53 -3.75 -6.33
CA ASN A 390 23.42 -2.87 -5.17
C ASN A 390 22.29 -3.28 -4.23
N ILE A 391 21.12 -3.68 -4.77
CA ILE A 391 20.04 -4.29 -3.99
C ILE A 391 20.58 -5.48 -3.22
N CYS A 392 21.16 -6.48 -3.91
CA CYS A 392 21.64 -7.69 -3.26
C CYS A 392 22.70 -7.43 -2.18
N ARG A 393 23.61 -6.49 -2.43
CA ARG A 393 24.66 -6.10 -1.48
C ARG A 393 24.07 -5.46 -0.22
N GLY A 394 22.94 -4.76 -0.32
CA GLY A 394 22.26 -4.13 0.83
C GLY A 394 21.25 -5.01 1.55
N LEU A 395 20.74 -6.07 0.92
CA LEU A 395 19.60 -6.84 1.43
C LEU A 395 19.85 -7.46 2.81
N ASP A 396 21.03 -8.04 3.09
CA ASP A 396 21.30 -8.65 4.40
C ASP A 396 21.39 -7.60 5.52
N SER A 397 22.10 -6.49 5.33
CA SER A 397 22.19 -5.42 6.35
C SER A 397 20.84 -4.76 6.61
N ALA A 398 20.05 -4.53 5.56
CA ALA A 398 18.69 -4.02 5.69
C ALA A 398 17.80 -5.04 6.43
N LEU A 399 17.93 -6.34 6.10
CA LEU A 399 17.19 -7.41 6.77
C LEU A 399 17.55 -7.51 8.25
N GLU A 400 18.81 -7.36 8.63
CA GLU A 400 19.23 -7.41 10.03
C GLU A 400 18.66 -6.24 10.83
N SER A 401 18.67 -5.05 10.25
CA SER A 401 18.31 -3.80 10.92
C SER A 401 16.81 -3.51 10.96
N THR A 402 16.02 -3.95 9.97
CA THR A 402 14.59 -3.65 9.91
C THR A 402 13.74 -4.53 10.83
N VAL A 403 12.71 -3.96 11.44
CA VAL A 403 11.66 -4.74 12.12
C VAL A 403 10.51 -5.13 11.18
N GLN A 404 10.57 -4.71 9.90
CA GLN A 404 9.55 -4.90 8.87
C GLN A 404 10.11 -5.70 7.69
N PRO A 405 10.37 -7.01 7.86
CA PRO A 405 11.03 -7.82 6.82
C PRO A 405 10.28 -7.82 5.48
N ASP A 406 8.94 -7.71 5.49
CA ASP A 406 8.12 -7.69 4.27
C ASP A 406 8.48 -6.55 3.31
N MET A 407 9.03 -5.44 3.82
CA MET A 407 9.47 -4.33 2.98
C MET A 407 10.59 -4.73 2.00
N LEU A 408 11.33 -5.82 2.27
CA LEU A 408 12.41 -6.30 1.41
C LEU A 408 11.93 -7.25 0.30
N LEU A 409 10.65 -7.66 0.32
CA LEU A 409 10.08 -8.55 -0.68
C LEU A 409 10.07 -7.92 -2.09
N GLY A 410 9.66 -6.66 -2.19
CA GLY A 410 9.64 -5.91 -3.46
C GLY A 410 11.04 -5.82 -4.08
N PRO A 411 12.03 -5.26 -3.37
CA PRO A 411 13.39 -5.13 -3.88
C PRO A 411 14.04 -6.47 -4.26
N MET A 412 13.91 -7.50 -3.41
CA MET A 412 14.38 -8.85 -3.71
C MET A 412 13.73 -9.38 -4.99
N THR A 413 12.43 -9.16 -5.18
CA THR A 413 11.69 -9.67 -6.34
C THR A 413 12.12 -8.97 -7.63
N VAL A 414 12.32 -7.65 -7.61
CA VAL A 414 12.83 -6.92 -8.78
C VAL A 414 14.22 -7.43 -9.18
N ALA A 415 15.14 -7.56 -8.22
CA ALA A 415 16.48 -8.11 -8.48
C ALA A 415 16.42 -9.54 -9.02
N MET A 416 15.57 -10.39 -8.45
CA MET A 416 15.37 -11.77 -8.90
C MET A 416 14.84 -11.84 -10.34
N ASN A 417 13.82 -11.03 -10.67
CA ASN A 417 13.27 -10.99 -12.02
C ASN A 417 14.32 -10.50 -13.02
N PHE A 418 15.08 -9.46 -12.67
CA PHE A 418 16.16 -8.94 -13.51
C PHE A 418 17.20 -10.02 -13.85
N TYR A 419 17.72 -10.75 -12.86
CA TYR A 419 18.70 -11.81 -13.13
C TYR A 419 18.09 -13.01 -13.86
N ARG A 420 16.80 -13.32 -13.66
CA ARG A 420 16.10 -14.34 -14.46
C ARG A 420 16.01 -13.94 -15.92
N ASP A 421 15.71 -12.68 -16.22
CA ASP A 421 15.63 -12.18 -17.59
C ASP A 421 17.00 -12.22 -18.28
N ILE A 422 18.07 -11.84 -17.57
CA ILE A 422 19.46 -12.00 -18.03
C ILE A 422 19.78 -13.48 -18.30
N ASN A 423 19.42 -14.37 -17.40
CA ASN A 423 19.70 -15.81 -17.53
C ASN A 423 18.98 -16.42 -18.74
N VAL A 424 17.71 -16.05 -18.95
CA VAL A 424 16.95 -16.49 -20.13
C VAL A 424 17.62 -16.00 -21.42
N THR A 425 18.10 -14.76 -21.44
CA THR A 425 18.66 -14.12 -22.64
C THR A 425 20.11 -14.55 -22.93
N SER A 426 20.92 -14.76 -21.89
CA SER A 426 22.38 -14.87 -22.01
C SER A 426 23.04 -16.00 -21.19
N GLN A 427 22.26 -16.76 -20.42
CA GLN A 427 22.75 -17.79 -19.48
C GLN A 427 23.70 -17.25 -18.39
N ASP A 428 23.65 -15.94 -18.13
CA ASP A 428 24.38 -15.26 -17.06
C ASP A 428 23.45 -15.01 -15.85
N GLY A 429 23.98 -14.62 -14.69
CA GLY A 429 23.17 -14.30 -13.49
C GLY A 429 22.77 -15.50 -12.62
N VAL A 430 23.23 -16.71 -12.93
CA VAL A 430 22.85 -17.94 -12.19
C VAL A 430 23.28 -17.91 -10.73
N LEU A 431 24.47 -17.38 -10.44
CA LEU A 431 24.97 -17.31 -9.06
C LEU A 431 24.18 -16.30 -8.23
N GLU A 432 23.76 -15.19 -8.85
CA GLU A 432 22.95 -14.13 -8.24
C GLU A 432 21.55 -14.67 -7.90
N ILE A 433 20.95 -15.46 -8.79
CA ILE A 433 19.69 -16.16 -8.54
C ILE A 433 19.82 -17.10 -7.34
N LEU A 434 20.87 -17.93 -7.29
CA LEU A 434 21.11 -18.84 -6.16
C LEU A 434 21.32 -18.10 -4.84
N TRP A 435 22.02 -16.97 -4.88
CA TRP A 435 22.21 -16.11 -3.71
C TRP A 435 20.87 -15.54 -3.22
N LEU A 436 20.04 -15.02 -4.13
CA LEU A 436 18.72 -14.48 -3.82
C LEU A 436 17.75 -15.56 -3.29
N ASP A 437 17.82 -16.80 -3.79
CA ASP A 437 17.08 -17.92 -3.22
C ASP A 437 17.53 -18.24 -1.77
N GLY A 438 18.82 -18.09 -1.49
CA GLY A 438 19.36 -18.16 -0.13
C GLY A 438 18.84 -17.02 0.75
N PHE A 439 18.82 -15.79 0.24
CA PHE A 439 18.26 -14.63 0.93
C PHE A 439 16.76 -14.80 1.22
N LYS A 440 15.96 -15.28 0.26
CA LYS A 440 14.53 -15.56 0.44
C LYS A 440 14.26 -16.45 1.66
N LYS A 441 15.11 -17.45 1.91
CA LYS A 441 15.00 -18.31 3.11
C LYS A 441 15.30 -17.55 4.41
N ARG A 442 16.30 -16.66 4.43
CA ARG A 442 16.63 -15.82 5.59
C ARG A 442 15.50 -14.83 5.88
N LEU A 443 14.98 -14.18 4.84
CA LEU A 443 13.83 -13.29 4.91
C LEU A 443 12.63 -14.01 5.53
N TRP A 444 12.30 -15.21 5.03
CA TRP A 444 11.18 -16.01 5.53
C TRP A 444 11.36 -16.39 7.01
N ALA A 445 12.57 -16.80 7.41
CA ALA A 445 12.87 -17.12 8.80
C ALA A 445 12.66 -15.91 9.73
N LYS A 446 13.09 -14.70 9.32
CA LYS A 446 12.86 -13.48 10.09
C LYS A 446 11.37 -13.12 10.17
N ALA A 447 10.65 -13.16 9.05
CA ALA A 447 9.21 -12.90 9.01
C ALA A 447 8.40 -13.88 9.86
N GLN A 448 8.77 -15.16 9.87
CA GLN A 448 8.17 -16.17 10.73
C GLN A 448 8.47 -15.90 12.21
N ALA A 449 9.69 -15.50 12.56
CA ALA A 449 10.04 -15.11 13.92
C ALA A 449 9.18 -13.92 14.40
N VAL A 450 9.06 -12.87 13.59
CA VAL A 450 8.17 -11.72 13.87
C VAL A 450 6.73 -12.20 14.06
N THR A 451 6.20 -12.99 13.12
CA THR A 451 4.82 -13.52 13.20
C THR A 451 4.59 -14.37 14.45
N SER A 452 5.56 -15.18 14.86
CA SER A 452 5.46 -16.01 16.07
C SER A 452 5.37 -15.15 17.34
N VAL A 453 6.10 -14.04 17.39
CA VAL A 453 5.98 -13.05 18.46
C VAL A 453 4.59 -12.43 18.42
N LEU A 454 4.06 -12.09 17.25
CA LEU A 454 2.73 -11.46 17.15
C LEU A 454 1.59 -12.42 17.55
N GLN A 455 1.71 -13.72 17.25
CA GLN A 455 0.75 -14.75 17.64
C GLN A 455 0.77 -15.09 19.13
N ALA A 456 1.90 -14.93 19.80
CA ALA A 456 2.06 -15.26 21.22
C ALA A 456 1.33 -14.29 22.17
N HIS A 457 0.72 -13.21 21.66
CA HIS A 457 0.21 -12.11 22.47
C HIS A 457 -1.21 -11.67 22.13
N THR A 458 -1.88 -11.06 23.10
CA THR A 458 -3.24 -10.52 22.98
C THR A 458 -3.21 -9.07 22.47
N TRP A 459 -4.14 -8.73 21.58
CA TRP A 459 -4.18 -7.45 20.88
C TRP A 459 -5.47 -6.69 21.15
N SER A 460 -5.39 -5.36 21.16
CA SER A 460 -6.54 -4.46 21.20
C SER A 460 -6.75 -3.81 19.83
N GLU A 461 -7.96 -3.89 19.28
CA GLU A 461 -8.33 -3.20 18.03
C GLU A 461 -8.59 -1.72 18.36
N VAL A 462 -7.78 -0.83 17.80
CA VAL A 462 -7.83 0.61 18.11
C VAL A 462 -8.61 1.38 17.04
N ALA A 463 -8.50 0.95 15.78
CA ALA A 463 -9.23 1.57 14.69
C ALA A 463 -9.46 0.59 13.53
N LYS A 464 -10.57 0.80 12.82
CA LYS A 464 -10.91 0.12 11.56
C LYS A 464 -11.25 1.18 10.52
N PHE A 465 -10.57 1.13 9.38
CA PHE A 465 -10.72 2.06 8.26
C PHE A 465 -11.23 1.33 7.03
#